data_AF-A0A2S7PBD6-F1
#
_entry.id   AF-A0A2S7PBD6-F1
#
_cell.length_a   1.000
_cell.length_b   1.000
_cell.length_c   1.000
_cell.angle_alpha   90.00
_cell.angle_beta   90.00
_cell.angle_gamma   90.00
#
_symmetry.space_group_name_H-M   'P 1'
#
loop_
_entity.id
_entity.type
_entity.pdbx_description
1 polymer ?
#
loop_
_entity_poly.entity_id
_entity_poly.type
_entity_poly.pdbx_seq_one_letter_code
_entity_poly.pdbx_strand_id
1 'polypeptide(L)'
;MAVGTKESSRGKKAFTGIHLGMIAATLWILMLNAVVGYQLIDDGTAMSLGLMVGSAAAIFIGTGYIALDTGYSWTGHFDSSLNGHSNGQNRNIALYVLYQLAPLVFLFVYFVLETILVIKILGERKPMIFLVSAAVLFALGQIFNYVISVHICHGTSGKIDGALFETLFTLLSVVAIWTFWSSITEDDWPMPVANTYS
;
A
#
# COMPACT_ATOMS: atom_id res chain seq x y z
N MET A 1 -0.48 -38.21 -11.52
CA MET A 1 0.24 -37.21 -10.67
C MET A 1 -0.18 -35.76 -10.97
N ALA A 2 -1.47 -35.49 -11.29
CA ALA A 2 -1.93 -34.17 -11.78
C ALA A 2 -2.97 -33.47 -10.87
N VAL A 3 -3.26 -34.03 -9.69
CA VAL A 3 -4.24 -33.45 -8.74
C VAL A 3 -3.62 -32.33 -7.90
N GLY A 4 -2.30 -32.39 -7.60
CA GLY A 4 -1.61 -31.38 -6.79
C GLY A 4 -1.34 -30.04 -7.49
N THR A 5 -1.32 -29.98 -8.82
CA THR A 5 -1.01 -28.73 -9.56
C THR A 5 -2.22 -27.80 -9.67
N LYS A 6 -3.43 -28.34 -9.79
CA LYS A 6 -4.66 -27.54 -9.87
C LYS A 6 -5.03 -26.91 -8.53
N GLU A 7 -4.93 -27.63 -7.42
CA GLU A 7 -5.18 -27.05 -6.08
C GLU A 7 -4.15 -25.97 -5.74
N SER A 8 -2.86 -26.21 -6.04
CA SER A 8 -1.80 -25.20 -5.87
C SER A 8 -2.09 -23.93 -6.70
N SER A 9 -2.60 -24.06 -7.92
CA SER A 9 -2.97 -22.92 -8.76
C SER A 9 -4.17 -22.14 -8.20
N ARG A 10 -5.18 -22.81 -7.65
CA ARG A 10 -6.33 -22.14 -7.01
C ARG A 10 -5.88 -21.37 -5.76
N GLY A 11 -5.12 -22.02 -4.87
CA GLY A 11 -4.60 -21.35 -3.67
C GLY A 11 -3.83 -20.07 -3.99
N LYS A 12 -2.97 -20.09 -5.01
CA LYS A 12 -2.22 -18.90 -5.47
C LYS A 12 -3.12 -17.78 -5.96
N LYS A 13 -4.16 -18.09 -6.72
CA LYS A 13 -5.14 -17.10 -7.22
C LYS A 13 -5.91 -16.45 -6.07
N ALA A 14 -6.36 -17.26 -5.11
CA ALA A 14 -7.05 -16.75 -3.92
C ALA A 14 -6.15 -15.83 -3.10
N PHE A 15 -4.93 -16.28 -2.80
CA PHE A 15 -3.94 -15.49 -2.07
C PHE A 15 -3.64 -14.16 -2.76
N THR A 16 -3.42 -14.19 -4.09
CA THR A 16 -3.15 -12.98 -4.88
C THR A 16 -4.32 -12.00 -4.83
N GLY A 17 -5.56 -12.47 -5.02
CA GLY A 17 -6.74 -11.59 -4.99
C GLY A 17 -6.94 -10.92 -3.63
N ILE A 18 -6.78 -11.68 -2.54
CA ILE A 18 -6.86 -11.15 -1.17
C ILE A 18 -5.72 -10.16 -0.92
N HIS A 19 -4.49 -10.48 -1.34
CA HIS A 19 -3.33 -9.62 -1.18
C HIS A 19 -3.49 -8.27 -1.88
N LEU A 20 -3.97 -8.26 -3.14
CA LEU A 20 -4.26 -7.03 -3.88
C LEU A 20 -5.32 -6.17 -3.18
N GLY A 21 -6.38 -6.81 -2.66
CA GLY A 21 -7.40 -6.13 -1.87
C GLY A 21 -6.85 -5.50 -0.59
N MET A 22 -5.99 -6.23 0.14
CA MET A 22 -5.36 -5.72 1.37
C MET A 22 -4.49 -4.51 1.07
N ILE A 23 -3.68 -4.55 0.01
CA ILE A 23 -2.83 -3.41 -0.37
C ILE A 23 -3.66 -2.15 -0.64
N ALA A 24 -4.72 -2.27 -1.45
CA ALA A 24 -5.60 -1.14 -1.76
C ALA A 24 -6.28 -0.58 -0.50
N ALA A 25 -6.76 -1.46 0.39
CA ALA A 25 -7.41 -1.05 1.64
C ALA A 25 -6.43 -0.40 2.63
N THR A 26 -5.21 -0.92 2.77
CA THR A 26 -4.18 -0.33 3.64
C THR A 26 -3.79 1.07 3.18
N LEU A 27 -3.60 1.27 1.88
CA LEU A 27 -3.25 2.59 1.34
C LEU A 27 -4.41 3.58 1.42
N TRP A 28 -5.65 3.10 1.31
CA TRP A 28 -6.85 3.90 1.59
C TRP A 28 -6.91 4.33 3.07
N ILE A 29 -6.68 3.41 4.00
CA ILE A 29 -6.63 3.71 5.45
C ILE A 29 -5.54 4.73 5.74
N LEU A 30 -4.35 4.56 5.16
CA LEU A 30 -3.23 5.48 5.34
C LEU A 30 -3.60 6.91 4.91
N MET A 31 -4.24 7.06 3.74
CA MET A 31 -4.73 8.36 3.27
C MET A 31 -5.80 8.95 4.21
N LEU A 32 -6.77 8.15 4.67
CA LEU A 32 -7.78 8.63 5.61
C LEU A 32 -7.18 9.02 6.97
N ASN A 33 -6.14 8.32 7.43
CA ASN A 33 -5.44 8.66 8.66
C ASN A 33 -4.84 10.07 8.61
N ALA A 34 -4.24 10.47 7.48
CA ALA A 34 -3.78 11.85 7.29
C ALA A 34 -4.92 12.88 7.34
N VAL A 35 -6.12 12.55 6.84
CA VAL A 35 -7.30 13.44 6.92
C VAL A 35 -7.77 13.60 8.37
N VAL A 36 -7.79 12.51 9.15
CA VAL A 36 -8.14 12.55 10.58
C VAL A 36 -7.14 13.38 11.38
N GLY A 37 -5.86 13.43 10.96
CA GLY A 37 -4.83 14.28 11.57
C GLY A 37 -5.15 15.79 11.57
N TYR A 38 -6.04 16.26 10.69
CA TYR A 38 -6.52 17.65 10.70
C TYR A 38 -7.63 17.92 11.70
N GLN A 39 -8.05 16.91 12.48
CA GLN A 39 -9.10 17.00 13.49
C GLN A 39 -10.45 17.52 12.92
N LEU A 40 -10.71 17.27 11.63
CA LEU A 40 -11.99 17.61 11.00
C LEU A 40 -13.15 16.77 11.56
N ILE A 41 -12.84 15.54 11.94
CA ILE A 41 -13.72 14.62 12.66
C ILE A 41 -12.96 14.21 13.90
N ASP A 42 -13.61 14.26 15.06
CA ASP A 42 -13.02 13.84 16.33
C ASP A 42 -12.44 12.42 16.20
N ASP A 43 -11.13 12.32 16.40
CA ASP A 43 -10.41 11.06 16.40
C ASP A 43 -10.92 10.14 17.52
N GLY A 44 -11.00 8.84 17.25
CA GLY A 44 -11.52 7.84 18.20
C GLY A 44 -13.05 7.80 18.36
N THR A 45 -13.81 8.65 17.67
CA THR A 45 -15.29 8.51 17.66
C THR A 45 -15.73 7.25 16.90
N ALA A 46 -16.85 6.65 17.33
CA ALA A 46 -17.44 5.50 16.63
C ALA A 46 -17.77 5.80 15.16
N MET A 47 -18.08 7.07 14.85
CA MET A 47 -18.31 7.53 13.48
C MET A 47 -17.02 7.56 12.67
N SER A 48 -15.92 8.10 13.21
CA SER A 48 -14.61 8.13 12.54
C SER A 48 -14.10 6.71 12.28
N LEU A 49 -14.15 5.85 13.29
CA LEU A 49 -13.73 4.44 13.17
C LEU A 49 -14.62 3.67 12.19
N GLY A 50 -15.94 3.88 12.26
CA GLY A 50 -16.91 3.26 11.35
C GLY A 50 -16.69 3.68 9.90
N LEU A 51 -16.40 4.96 9.64
CA LEU A 51 -16.06 5.46 8.31
C LEU A 51 -14.76 4.86 7.80
N MET A 52 -13.71 4.83 8.62
CA MET A 52 -12.41 4.27 8.24
C MET A 52 -12.52 2.78 7.93
N VAL A 53 -13.07 1.99 8.84
CA VAL A 53 -13.21 0.53 8.69
C VAL A 53 -14.20 0.19 7.58
N GLY A 54 -15.35 0.87 7.54
CA GLY A 54 -16.40 0.60 6.55
C GLY A 54 -15.96 0.93 5.13
N SER A 55 -15.32 2.08 4.92
CA SER A 55 -14.80 2.44 3.60
C SER A 55 -13.61 1.57 3.18
N ALA A 56 -12.71 1.23 4.09
CA ALA A 56 -11.62 0.29 3.81
C ALA A 56 -12.14 -1.11 3.46
N ALA A 57 -13.16 -1.59 4.16
CA ALA A 57 -13.81 -2.88 3.85
C ALA A 57 -14.45 -2.85 2.46
N ALA A 58 -15.08 -1.74 2.06
CA ALA A 58 -15.63 -1.59 0.72
C ALA A 58 -14.54 -1.66 -0.37
N ILE A 59 -13.41 -0.97 -0.18
CA ILE A 59 -12.26 -1.03 -1.11
C ILE A 59 -11.64 -2.43 -1.15
N PHE A 60 -11.48 -3.08 0.02
CA PHE A 60 -10.96 -4.44 0.15
C PHE A 60 -11.84 -5.44 -0.61
N ILE A 61 -13.14 -5.45 -0.34
CA ILE A 61 -14.10 -6.36 -0.96
C ILE A 61 -14.21 -6.07 -2.45
N GLY A 62 -14.31 -4.79 -2.87
CA GLY A 62 -14.43 -4.42 -4.28
C GLY A 62 -13.21 -4.85 -5.10
N THR A 63 -12.01 -4.52 -4.63
CA THR A 63 -10.76 -4.87 -5.32
C THR A 63 -10.52 -6.38 -5.29
N GLY A 64 -10.73 -7.01 -4.14
CA GLY A 64 -10.58 -8.46 -3.98
C GLY A 64 -11.56 -9.24 -4.84
N TYR A 65 -12.82 -8.82 -4.91
CA TYR A 65 -13.83 -9.44 -5.77
C TYR A 65 -13.43 -9.40 -7.24
N ILE A 66 -13.03 -8.22 -7.75
CA ILE A 66 -12.61 -8.09 -9.16
C ILE A 66 -11.37 -8.94 -9.44
N ALA A 67 -10.41 -9.01 -8.51
CA ALA A 67 -9.22 -9.82 -8.66
C ALA A 67 -9.51 -11.32 -8.66
N LEU A 68 -10.38 -11.77 -7.77
CA LEU A 68 -10.79 -13.18 -7.67
C LEU A 68 -11.64 -13.60 -8.87
N ASP A 69 -12.58 -12.77 -9.29
CA ASP A 69 -13.42 -13.07 -10.45
C ASP A 69 -12.58 -13.12 -11.74
N THR A 70 -11.60 -12.22 -11.89
CA THR A 70 -10.63 -12.28 -13.00
C THR A 70 -9.77 -13.54 -12.93
N GLY A 71 -9.33 -13.97 -11.74
CA GLY A 71 -8.47 -15.14 -11.58
C GLY A 71 -9.20 -16.48 -11.77
N TYR A 72 -10.47 -16.55 -11.36
CA TYR A 72 -11.26 -17.78 -11.38
C TYR A 72 -12.29 -17.86 -12.51
N SER A 73 -12.58 -16.76 -13.20
CA SER A 73 -13.60 -16.67 -14.25
C SER A 73 -14.96 -17.17 -13.77
N TRP A 74 -15.41 -16.74 -12.58
CA TRP A 74 -16.69 -17.19 -12.02
C TRP A 74 -17.89 -16.60 -12.77
N THR A 75 -17.85 -15.30 -13.06
CA THR A 75 -18.92 -14.62 -13.80
C THR A 75 -18.67 -14.55 -15.30
N GLY A 76 -17.41 -14.74 -15.73
CA GLY A 76 -16.96 -14.57 -17.10
C GLY A 76 -16.88 -13.11 -17.57
N HIS A 77 -17.25 -12.14 -16.71
CA HIS A 77 -17.28 -10.71 -17.09
C HIS A 77 -15.90 -10.16 -17.45
N PHE A 78 -14.85 -10.62 -16.77
CA PHE A 78 -13.47 -10.18 -17.00
C PHE A 78 -12.64 -11.13 -17.87
N ASP A 79 -13.25 -12.15 -18.50
CA ASP A 79 -12.52 -13.14 -19.31
C ASP A 79 -11.89 -12.53 -20.58
N SER A 80 -12.44 -11.41 -21.06
CA SER A 80 -11.83 -10.58 -22.10
C SER A 80 -10.43 -10.07 -21.71
N SER A 81 -10.15 -9.95 -20.42
CA SER A 81 -8.84 -9.52 -19.89
C SER A 81 -7.80 -10.65 -19.89
N LEU A 82 -8.25 -11.91 -19.91
CA LEU A 82 -7.41 -13.13 -19.91
C LEU A 82 -7.02 -13.59 -21.31
N ASN A 83 -7.84 -13.29 -22.32
CA ASN A 83 -7.59 -13.69 -23.71
C ASN A 83 -6.72 -12.70 -24.50
N GLY A 84 -6.29 -11.62 -23.85
CA GLY A 84 -5.36 -10.63 -24.38
C GLY A 84 -5.87 -9.81 -25.57
N HIS A 85 -5.31 -8.62 -25.72
CA HIS A 85 -5.43 -7.86 -26.99
C HIS A 85 -4.65 -8.59 -28.10
N SER A 86 -4.75 -8.14 -29.37
CA SER A 86 -4.12 -8.73 -30.60
C SER A 86 -2.62 -9.12 -30.49
N ASN A 87 -1.97 -8.78 -29.39
CA ASN A 87 -0.54 -8.93 -29.10
C ASN A 87 -0.27 -10.04 -28.05
N GLY A 88 -1.28 -10.79 -27.59
CA GLY A 88 -1.13 -11.90 -26.64
C GLY A 88 -0.86 -11.52 -25.18
N GLN A 89 -1.10 -10.26 -24.80
CA GLN A 89 -0.86 -9.75 -23.44
C GLN A 89 -2.16 -9.62 -22.63
N ASN A 90 -2.18 -10.22 -21.43
CA ASN A 90 -3.25 -10.07 -20.45
C ASN A 90 -3.38 -8.60 -20.04
N ARG A 91 -4.60 -8.03 -20.13
CA ARG A 91 -4.84 -6.62 -19.82
C ARG A 91 -6.15 -6.45 -19.08
N ASN A 92 -6.06 -6.23 -17.76
CA ASN A 92 -7.21 -5.89 -16.92
C ASN A 92 -7.11 -4.42 -16.46
N ILE A 93 -7.90 -3.54 -17.08
CA ILE A 93 -7.89 -2.10 -16.80
C ILE A 93 -8.45 -1.82 -15.41
N ALA A 94 -9.48 -2.55 -14.98
CA ALA A 94 -10.10 -2.36 -13.67
C ALA A 94 -9.10 -2.65 -12.54
N LEU A 95 -8.37 -3.76 -12.62
CA LEU A 95 -7.32 -4.10 -11.66
C LEU A 95 -6.16 -3.12 -11.69
N TYR A 96 -5.74 -2.68 -12.88
CA TYR A 96 -4.72 -1.64 -13.00
C TYR A 96 -5.15 -0.36 -12.25
N VAL A 97 -6.39 0.08 -12.42
CA VAL A 97 -6.86 1.30 -11.73
C VAL A 97 -6.98 1.07 -10.22
N LEU A 98 -7.58 -0.03 -9.78
CA LEU A 98 -7.91 -0.25 -8.38
C LEU A 98 -6.70 -0.59 -7.50
N TYR A 99 -5.73 -1.31 -8.05
CA TYR A 99 -4.54 -1.75 -7.30
C TYR A 99 -3.32 -0.87 -7.54
N GLN A 100 -3.16 -0.29 -8.74
CA GLN A 100 -1.98 0.51 -9.05
C GLN A 100 -2.27 2.01 -9.01
N LEU A 101 -3.22 2.48 -9.81
CA LEU A 101 -3.43 3.92 -10.00
C LEU A 101 -4.04 4.59 -8.77
N ALA A 102 -5.15 4.06 -8.24
CA ALA A 102 -5.83 4.62 -7.09
C ALA A 102 -4.94 4.60 -5.84
N PRO A 103 -4.23 3.50 -5.51
CA PRO A 103 -3.29 3.51 -4.39
C PRO A 103 -2.13 4.49 -4.53
N LEU A 104 -1.62 4.73 -5.74
CA LEU A 104 -0.65 5.80 -5.98
C LEU A 104 -1.24 7.19 -5.71
N VAL A 105 -2.50 7.43 -6.07
CA VAL A 105 -3.21 8.67 -5.74
C VAL A 105 -3.37 8.80 -4.23
N PHE A 106 -3.74 7.74 -3.51
CA PHE A 106 -3.87 7.74 -2.05
C PHE A 106 -2.55 8.11 -1.37
N LEU A 107 -1.43 7.53 -1.82
CA LEU A 107 -0.09 7.85 -1.35
C LEU A 107 0.30 9.31 -1.64
N PHE A 108 -0.01 9.82 -2.83
CA PHE A 108 0.26 11.21 -3.18
C PHE A 108 -0.53 12.17 -2.30
N VAL A 109 -1.83 11.91 -2.11
CA VAL A 109 -2.68 12.72 -1.23
C VAL A 109 -2.18 12.67 0.21
N TYR A 110 -1.85 11.47 0.73
CA TYR A 110 -1.23 11.29 2.05
C TYR A 110 0.02 12.16 2.19
N PHE A 111 0.97 12.05 1.25
CA PHE A 111 2.21 12.83 1.28
C PHE A 111 1.97 14.34 1.30
N VAL A 112 1.04 14.84 0.48
CA VAL A 112 0.72 16.27 0.41
C VAL A 112 0.08 16.75 1.72
N LEU A 113 -0.89 16.00 2.25
CA LEU A 113 -1.57 16.32 3.51
C LEU A 113 -0.57 16.36 4.67
N GLU A 114 0.23 15.32 4.85
CA GLU A 114 1.24 15.28 5.93
C GLU A 114 2.30 16.37 5.77
N THR A 115 2.73 16.67 4.54
CA THR A 115 3.65 17.79 4.27
C THR A 115 3.05 19.12 4.72
N ILE A 116 1.78 19.37 4.43
CA ILE A 116 1.08 20.58 4.87
C ILE A 116 0.98 20.59 6.38
N LEU A 117 0.59 19.48 7.01
CA LEU A 117 0.47 19.34 8.46
C LEU A 117 1.79 19.70 9.16
N VAL A 118 2.89 19.10 8.73
CA VAL A 118 4.21 19.32 9.32
C VAL A 118 4.71 20.75 9.13
N ILE A 119 4.61 21.30 7.91
CA ILE A 119 5.17 22.62 7.61
C ILE A 119 4.29 23.76 8.12
N LYS A 120 2.97 23.63 8.02
CA LYS A 120 2.03 24.72 8.33
C LYS A 120 1.45 24.67 9.73
N ILE A 121 1.21 23.47 10.26
CA ILE A 121 0.58 23.30 11.58
C ILE A 121 1.65 23.11 12.66
N LEU A 122 2.55 22.13 12.51
CA LEU A 122 3.58 21.85 13.52
C LEU A 122 4.75 22.84 13.46
N GLY A 123 5.16 23.26 12.26
CA GLY A 123 6.30 24.16 12.08
C GLY A 123 7.68 23.52 12.30
N GLU A 124 7.74 22.21 12.60
CA GLU A 124 9.00 21.48 12.72
C GLU A 124 9.39 20.80 11.41
N ARG A 125 10.65 20.96 10.98
CA ARG A 125 11.13 20.40 9.71
C ARG A 125 11.79 19.03 9.83
N LYS A 126 12.07 18.54 11.04
CA LYS A 126 12.73 17.24 11.23
C LYS A 126 11.87 16.07 10.70
N PRO A 127 10.55 16.00 10.96
CA PRO A 127 9.70 14.91 10.47
C PRO A 127 9.68 14.79 8.94
N MET A 128 9.89 15.89 8.21
CA MET A 128 9.92 15.88 6.74
C MET A 128 10.99 14.96 6.15
N ILE A 129 12.11 14.76 6.85
CA ILE A 129 13.17 13.87 6.37
C ILE A 129 12.66 12.43 6.32
N PHE A 130 11.91 12.00 7.34
CA PHE A 130 11.31 10.67 7.39
C PHE A 130 10.23 10.50 6.33
N LEU A 131 9.34 11.48 6.16
CA LEU A 131 8.29 11.43 5.13
C LEU A 131 8.87 11.38 3.69
N VAL A 132 9.88 12.20 3.39
CA VAL A 132 10.54 12.20 2.08
C VAL A 132 11.33 10.91 1.85
N SER A 133 12.05 10.43 2.86
CA SER A 133 12.79 9.17 2.74
C SER A 133 11.85 7.99 2.49
N ALA A 134 10.68 7.93 3.14
CA ALA A 134 9.66 6.94 2.84
C ALA A 134 9.24 6.98 1.36
N ALA A 135 8.89 8.16 0.85
CA ALA A 135 8.48 8.32 -0.55
C ALA A 135 9.58 7.89 -1.54
N VAL A 136 10.83 8.24 -1.27
CA VAL A 136 11.99 7.84 -2.09
C VAL A 136 12.20 6.33 -2.03
N LEU A 137 12.16 5.72 -0.85
CA LEU A 137 12.32 4.27 -0.67
C LEU A 137 11.22 3.50 -1.41
N PHE A 138 9.96 3.94 -1.30
CA PHE A 138 8.86 3.34 -2.05
C PHE A 138 9.08 3.46 -3.56
N ALA A 139 9.41 4.67 -4.06
CA ALA A 139 9.66 4.90 -5.48
C ALA A 139 10.83 4.04 -6.01
N LEU A 140 11.91 3.89 -5.24
CA LEU A 140 13.00 2.98 -5.57
C LEU A 140 12.50 1.54 -5.68
N GLY A 141 11.71 1.07 -4.72
CA GLY A 141 11.10 -0.27 -4.77
C GLY A 141 10.30 -0.50 -6.06
N GLN A 142 9.48 0.46 -6.47
CA GLN A 142 8.72 0.40 -7.72
C GLN A 142 9.63 0.38 -8.96
N ILE A 143 10.72 1.17 -8.97
CA ILE A 143 11.70 1.16 -10.07
C ILE A 143 12.39 -0.21 -10.17
N PHE A 144 12.74 -0.83 -9.04
CA PHE A 144 13.32 -2.17 -9.01
C PHE A 144 12.38 -3.22 -9.61
N ASN A 145 11.10 -3.17 -9.27
CA ASN A 145 10.10 -4.10 -9.80
C ASN A 145 9.84 -3.89 -11.31
N TYR A 146 9.57 -2.65 -11.72
CA TYR A 146 9.08 -2.39 -13.07
C TYR A 146 10.16 -2.20 -14.14
N VAL A 147 11.33 -1.65 -13.78
CA VAL A 147 12.37 -1.28 -14.75
C VAL A 147 13.58 -2.21 -14.65
N ILE A 148 14.06 -2.45 -13.44
CA ILE A 148 15.34 -3.16 -13.22
C ILE A 148 15.15 -4.68 -13.21
N SER A 149 13.95 -5.18 -12.91
CA SER A 149 13.67 -6.61 -12.74
C SER A 149 14.12 -7.48 -13.91
N VAL A 150 13.91 -7.06 -15.16
CA VAL A 150 14.36 -7.82 -16.36
C VAL A 150 15.88 -7.98 -16.41
N HIS A 151 16.61 -6.94 -16.04
CA HIS A 151 18.07 -6.94 -16.03
C HIS A 151 18.62 -7.87 -14.94
N ILE A 152 18.02 -7.85 -13.75
CA ILE A 152 18.40 -8.73 -12.62
C ILE A 152 18.04 -10.19 -12.94
N CYS A 153 16.86 -10.44 -13.51
CA CYS A 153 16.41 -11.77 -13.88
C CYS A 153 17.34 -12.41 -14.91
N HIS A 154 17.73 -11.68 -15.96
CA HIS A 154 18.69 -12.17 -16.95
C HIS A 154 20.10 -12.36 -16.36
N GLY A 155 20.55 -11.44 -15.49
CA GLY A 155 21.88 -11.52 -14.87
C GLY A 155 22.03 -12.65 -13.84
N THR A 156 20.94 -13.09 -13.21
CA THR A 156 20.95 -14.14 -12.17
C THR A 156 20.46 -15.50 -12.67
N SER A 157 20.28 -15.66 -13.98
CA SER A 157 19.69 -16.85 -14.61
C SER A 157 18.32 -17.21 -14.02
N GLY A 158 17.50 -16.20 -13.73
CA GLY A 158 16.13 -16.36 -13.22
C GLY A 158 16.02 -16.81 -11.76
N LYS A 159 17.11 -16.73 -10.98
CA LYS A 159 17.08 -17.08 -9.55
C LYS A 159 16.51 -15.96 -8.67
N ILE A 160 16.70 -14.71 -9.08
CA ILE A 160 16.27 -13.52 -8.35
C ILE A 160 15.61 -12.56 -9.35
N ASP A 161 14.53 -11.91 -8.92
CA ASP A 161 13.85 -10.86 -9.67
C ASP A 161 13.83 -9.54 -8.88
N GLY A 162 13.25 -8.50 -9.50
CA GLY A 162 13.09 -7.20 -8.85
C GLY A 162 12.12 -7.20 -7.66
N ALA A 163 11.26 -8.22 -7.50
CA ALA A 163 10.25 -8.25 -6.45
C ALA A 163 10.87 -8.44 -5.04
N LEU A 164 12.02 -9.13 -4.96
CA LEU A 164 12.78 -9.22 -3.70
C LEU A 164 13.22 -7.82 -3.22
N PHE A 165 13.72 -6.99 -4.13
CA PHE A 165 14.17 -5.64 -3.78
C PHE A 165 12.98 -4.71 -3.52
N GLU A 166 11.92 -4.81 -4.30
CA GLU A 166 10.68 -4.07 -4.09
C GLU A 166 10.12 -4.31 -2.69
N THR A 167 10.02 -5.56 -2.25
CA THR A 167 9.52 -5.91 -0.91
C THR A 167 10.42 -5.35 0.19
N LEU A 168 11.75 -5.44 0.04
CA LEU A 168 12.70 -4.84 0.99
C LEU A 168 12.56 -3.31 1.08
N PHE A 169 12.56 -2.61 -0.04
CA PHE A 169 12.43 -1.15 -0.06
C PHE A 169 11.06 -0.67 0.41
N THR A 170 9.99 -1.42 0.10
CA THR A 170 8.65 -1.14 0.62
C THR A 170 8.60 -1.33 2.14
N LEU A 171 9.24 -2.36 2.68
CA LEU A 171 9.35 -2.54 4.13
C LEU A 171 10.09 -1.36 4.78
N LEU A 172 11.22 -0.94 4.22
CA LEU A 172 11.96 0.23 4.71
C LEU A 172 11.13 1.52 4.62
N SER A 173 10.33 1.68 3.56
CA SER A 173 9.38 2.78 3.44
C SER A 173 8.34 2.77 4.56
N VAL A 174 7.79 1.60 4.91
CA VAL A 174 6.81 1.48 6.00
C VAL A 174 7.45 1.84 7.34
N VAL A 175 8.69 1.40 7.58
CA VAL A 175 9.45 1.79 8.79
C VAL A 175 9.65 3.30 8.85
N ALA A 176 10.02 3.94 7.73
CA ALA A 176 10.19 5.39 7.67
C ALA A 176 8.87 6.15 7.92
N ILE A 177 7.73 5.65 7.42
CA ILE A 177 6.39 6.19 7.74
C ILE A 177 6.08 6.03 9.23
N TRP A 178 6.41 4.89 9.84
CA TRP A 178 6.21 4.68 11.26
C TRP A 178 7.07 5.64 12.11
N THR A 179 8.34 5.83 11.76
CA THR A 179 9.22 6.81 12.42
C THR A 179 8.72 8.24 12.24
N PHE A 180 8.24 8.58 11.04
CA PHE A 180 7.56 9.86 10.79
C PHE A 180 6.38 10.05 11.73
N TRP A 181 5.48 9.06 11.81
CA TRP A 181 4.30 9.12 12.66
C TRP A 181 4.64 9.25 14.15
N SER A 182 5.64 8.51 14.64
CA SER A 182 6.13 8.62 16.03
C SER A 182 6.70 10.02 16.31
N SER A 183 7.46 10.60 15.37
CA SER A 183 8.05 11.94 15.54
C SER A 183 7.01 13.08 15.63
N ILE A 184 5.81 12.90 15.09
CA ILE A 184 4.74 13.92 15.19
C ILE A 184 3.76 13.67 16.35
N THR A 185 3.81 12.49 16.98
CA THR A 185 2.87 12.12 18.06
C THR A 185 3.50 11.94 19.44
N GLU A 186 4.80 11.62 19.54
CA GLU A 186 5.46 11.27 20.81
C GLU A 186 6.52 12.27 21.29
N ASP A 187 7.07 13.11 20.41
CA ASP A 187 8.19 14.02 20.74
C ASP A 187 7.84 15.17 21.73
N ASP A 188 6.57 15.29 22.15
CA ASP A 188 6.06 16.39 23.00
C ASP A 188 5.46 15.99 24.36
N TRP A 189 5.55 14.73 24.82
CA TRP A 189 5.11 14.44 26.20
C TRP A 189 6.22 14.83 27.20
N PRO A 190 6.01 15.80 28.11
CA PRO A 190 6.92 15.99 29.23
C PRO A 190 6.86 14.72 30.09
N MET A 191 7.81 13.82 29.87
CA MET A 191 8.05 12.71 30.77
C MET A 191 8.22 13.33 32.16
N PRO A 192 7.45 12.92 33.18
CA PRO A 192 7.67 13.41 34.53
C PRO A 192 9.13 13.15 34.85
N VAL A 193 9.91 14.23 34.98
CA VAL A 193 11.25 14.15 35.55
C VAL A 193 11.07 13.39 36.85
N ALA A 194 11.67 12.21 36.95
CA ALA A 194 11.62 11.43 38.17
C ALA A 194 12.15 12.36 39.27
N ASN A 195 11.25 12.87 40.11
CA ASN A 195 11.60 13.76 41.20
C ASN A 195 12.66 13.03 42.00
N THR A 196 13.89 13.55 41.90
CA THR A 196 15.02 13.04 42.65
C THR A 196 14.82 13.57 44.06
N TYR A 197 14.02 12.86 44.85
CA TYR A 197 13.98 13.07 46.28
C TYR A 197 15.24 12.44 46.88
N SER A 198 16.25 13.29 47.10
CA SER A 198 17.32 13.10 48.08
C SER A 198 17.03 13.94 49.31
#